data_AF-A0A830EF20-F1
#
_entry.id   AF-A0A830EF20-F1
#
_cell.length_a   1.000
_cell.length_b   1.000
_cell.length_c   1.000
_cell.angle_alpha   90.00
_cell.angle_beta   90.00
_cell.angle_gamma   90.00
#
_symmetry.space_group_name_H-M   'P 1'
#
loop_
_entity.id
_entity.type
_entity.pdbx_description
1 polymer ?
#
loop_
_entity_poly.entity_id
_entity_poly.type
_entity_poly.pdbx_seq_one_letter_code
_entity_poly.pdbx_strand_id
1 'polypeptide(L)'
;MSSKTPDSNSDAEQDQSADAEQDQSADAEQDQSADAEQDQSADAEQDQSADETPEANPLQIALPDGSASVSDAIVTHREMLRAPQEHGLATEQDVTHLSEAIESLSANISETNQEHDESRSQIDKLQDVVEQQRGQIDELQDVVEQQRGQIDDLQSVVERQHGQIDELQSMVSSLAGILGTETEWDTFDEE
;
A
#
# COMPACT_ATOMS: atom_id res chain seq x y z
N MET A 1 54.03 -21.44 -40.78
CA MET A 1 54.47 -21.03 -39.42
C MET A 1 53.28 -21.26 -38.51
N SER A 2 53.30 -22.35 -37.74
CA SER A 2 53.66 -22.31 -36.30
C SER A 2 52.53 -21.63 -35.52
N SER A 3 51.59 -22.40 -34.95
CA SER A 3 51.64 -22.92 -33.57
C SER A 3 51.66 -21.82 -32.51
N LYS A 4 50.66 -21.82 -31.62
CA LYS A 4 50.77 -21.78 -30.14
C LYS A 4 49.60 -21.01 -29.51
N THR A 5 48.65 -21.77 -28.96
CA THR A 5 47.73 -21.39 -27.87
C THR A 5 48.51 -21.19 -26.55
N PRO A 6 47.88 -20.91 -25.39
CA PRO A 6 46.76 -20.03 -25.00
C PRO A 6 47.13 -19.17 -23.75
N ASP A 7 46.33 -18.18 -23.35
CA ASP A 7 46.17 -17.77 -21.93
C ASP A 7 44.88 -16.93 -21.79
N SER A 8 43.81 -17.40 -21.14
CA SER A 8 43.57 -17.62 -19.69
C SER A 8 43.06 -16.37 -18.98
N ASN A 9 41.73 -16.23 -18.92
CA ASN A 9 40.94 -15.98 -17.69
C ASN A 9 39.47 -15.82 -18.10
N SER A 10 38.66 -16.88 -18.06
CA SER A 10 37.99 -17.44 -16.88
C SER A 10 36.78 -16.60 -16.44
N ASP A 11 35.65 -16.81 -17.11
CA ASP A 11 34.36 -16.56 -16.48
C ASP A 11 33.31 -17.50 -17.09
N ALA A 12 33.47 -18.77 -16.74
CA ALA A 12 32.49 -19.82 -16.99
C ALA A 12 32.29 -20.54 -15.66
N GLU A 13 31.15 -20.22 -15.06
CA GLU A 13 30.28 -21.12 -14.30
C GLU A 13 30.91 -22.01 -13.23
N GLN A 14 30.74 -21.61 -11.96
CA GLN A 14 30.16 -22.47 -10.91
C GLN A 14 30.13 -21.77 -9.54
N ASP A 15 28.92 -21.56 -9.01
CA ASP A 15 28.49 -21.94 -7.65
C ASP A 15 26.98 -21.61 -7.55
N GLN A 16 26.05 -22.57 -7.71
CA GLN A 16 25.59 -23.53 -6.72
C GLN A 16 25.23 -22.91 -5.36
N SER A 17 23.95 -22.59 -5.16
CA SER A 17 23.14 -23.20 -4.08
C SER A 17 21.74 -22.59 -4.01
N ALA A 18 20.75 -23.48 -3.99
CA ALA A 18 19.44 -23.37 -3.35
C ALA A 18 18.59 -22.13 -3.65
N ASP A 19 17.55 -22.31 -4.47
CA ASP A 19 16.24 -22.01 -3.94
C ASP A 19 15.19 -22.96 -4.47
N ALA A 20 14.52 -23.60 -3.51
CA ALA A 20 13.53 -24.63 -3.69
C ALA A 20 12.25 -24.11 -3.06
N GLU A 21 11.47 -23.34 -3.81
CA GLU A 21 10.09 -23.02 -3.41
C GLU A 21 9.14 -23.52 -4.49
N GLN A 22 8.84 -24.81 -4.37
CA GLN A 22 7.47 -25.26 -4.54
C GLN A 22 6.67 -24.59 -3.42
N ASP A 23 5.88 -23.57 -3.74
CA ASP A 23 4.74 -23.22 -2.88
C ASP A 23 3.45 -23.58 -3.62
N GLN A 24 2.77 -24.54 -3.00
CA GLN A 24 1.52 -25.13 -3.41
C GLN A 24 0.43 -24.40 -2.64
N SER A 25 -0.33 -23.54 -3.31
CA SER A 25 -1.62 -23.08 -2.79
C SER A 25 -2.67 -23.10 -3.90
N ALA A 26 -2.98 -24.31 -4.36
CA ALA A 26 -4.31 -24.59 -4.89
C ALA A 26 -5.20 -24.83 -3.67
N ASP A 27 -5.81 -23.76 -3.16
CA ASP A 27 -6.77 -23.86 -2.08
C ASP A 27 -8.06 -24.49 -2.61
N ALA A 28 -8.47 -25.53 -1.91
CA ALA A 28 -9.45 -26.51 -2.34
C ALA A 28 -10.82 -26.13 -1.79
N GLU A 29 -11.64 -25.48 -2.60
CA GLU A 29 -13.08 -25.46 -2.35
C GLU A 29 -13.71 -26.78 -2.84
N GLN A 30 -13.60 -27.81 -2.01
CA GLN A 30 -14.50 -28.97 -2.05
C GLN A 30 -15.54 -28.83 -0.94
N ASP A 31 -16.66 -28.23 -1.31
CA ASP A 31 -17.92 -28.34 -0.59
C ASP A 31 -18.46 -29.78 -0.80
N GLN A 32 -18.21 -30.65 0.17
CA GLN A 32 -18.86 -31.96 0.27
C GLN A 32 -19.37 -32.13 1.71
N SER A 33 -20.52 -31.53 1.97
CA SER A 33 -21.35 -31.91 3.11
C SER A 33 -21.79 -33.37 2.93
N ALA A 34 -21.21 -34.24 3.77
CA ALA A 34 -21.61 -35.63 3.89
C ALA A 34 -23.01 -35.69 4.53
N ASP A 35 -24.02 -35.84 3.67
CA ASP A 35 -25.36 -36.29 4.03
C ASP A 35 -25.34 -37.82 4.14
N ALA A 36 -25.18 -38.30 5.36
CA ALA A 36 -25.53 -39.65 5.75
C ALA A 36 -25.83 -39.61 7.24
N GLU A 37 -27.09 -39.82 7.60
CA GLU A 37 -27.56 -40.92 8.45
C GLU A 37 -29.08 -40.77 8.57
N GLN A 38 -29.79 -41.42 7.65
CA GLN A 38 -31.09 -41.98 7.97
C GLN A 38 -30.84 -43.12 8.96
N ASP A 39 -31.44 -43.11 10.15
CA ASP A 39 -32.17 -44.31 10.57
C ASP A 39 -33.22 -44.12 11.66
N GLN A 40 -34.43 -44.57 11.30
CA GLN A 40 -35.38 -45.33 12.12
C GLN A 40 -35.82 -44.79 13.48
N SER A 41 -36.93 -44.06 13.45
CA SER A 41 -37.89 -44.01 14.55
C SER A 41 -38.51 -45.41 14.75
N ALA A 42 -37.95 -46.19 15.66
CA ALA A 42 -38.55 -47.42 16.18
C ALA A 42 -39.24 -47.14 17.51
N ASP A 43 -40.57 -47.19 17.40
CA ASP A 43 -41.55 -47.53 18.42
C ASP A 43 -41.03 -48.47 19.53
N ALA A 44 -41.10 -47.99 20.77
CA ALA A 44 -41.16 -48.82 21.97
C ALA A 44 -41.92 -48.05 23.04
N GLU A 45 -43.23 -48.25 23.06
CA GLU A 45 -44.07 -48.09 24.24
C GLU A 45 -43.38 -48.72 25.47
N GLN A 46 -42.94 -47.89 26.41
CA GLN A 46 -42.78 -48.30 27.80
C GLN A 46 -43.67 -47.41 28.68
N ASP A 47 -44.86 -47.95 28.92
CA ASP A 47 -45.63 -47.73 30.12
C ASP A 47 -44.77 -48.04 31.35
N GLN A 48 -44.29 -46.99 32.02
CA GLN A 48 -44.03 -47.00 33.46
C GLN A 48 -44.47 -45.66 34.05
N SER A 49 -45.67 -45.68 34.60
CA SER A 49 -46.13 -44.71 35.58
C SER A 49 -45.22 -44.80 36.81
N ALA A 50 -44.24 -43.90 36.89
CA ALA A 50 -43.52 -43.57 38.11
C ALA A 50 -43.80 -42.10 38.41
N ASP A 51 -44.78 -41.90 39.28
CA ASP A 51 -45.00 -40.69 40.07
C ASP A 51 -43.76 -40.43 40.93
N GLU A 52 -42.70 -39.87 40.33
CA GLU A 52 -41.54 -39.38 41.05
C GLU A 52 -41.31 -37.93 40.65
N THR A 53 -41.77 -37.02 41.50
CA THR A 53 -41.28 -35.65 41.55
C THR A 53 -39.75 -35.68 41.47
N PRO A 54 -39.08 -34.89 40.62
CA PRO A 54 -37.63 -34.80 40.70
C PRO A 54 -37.33 -34.25 42.09
N GLU A 55 -36.77 -35.07 42.97
CA GLU A 55 -36.28 -34.60 44.26
C GLU A 55 -35.28 -33.49 43.96
N ALA A 56 -35.71 -32.25 44.20
CA ALA A 56 -34.94 -31.07 43.96
C ALA A 56 -33.70 -31.16 44.85
N ASN A 57 -32.58 -31.56 44.25
CA ASN A 57 -31.29 -31.58 44.92
C ASN A 57 -31.06 -30.18 45.50
N PRO A 58 -31.00 -30.02 46.84
CA PRO A 58 -31.00 -28.70 47.45
C PRO A 58 -29.74 -27.95 46.99
N LEU A 59 -29.89 -26.69 46.56
CA LEU A 59 -28.78 -25.83 46.14
C LEU A 59 -27.72 -25.78 47.25
N GLN A 60 -26.58 -26.46 47.06
CA GLN A 60 -25.44 -26.42 47.97
C GLN A 60 -24.57 -25.22 47.58
N ILE A 61 -24.72 -24.09 48.28
CA ILE A 61 -23.85 -22.92 48.14
C ILE A 61 -22.70 -23.07 49.13
N ALA A 62 -21.47 -23.16 48.61
CA ALA A 62 -20.27 -23.13 49.44
C ALA A 62 -20.11 -21.75 50.11
N LEU A 63 -19.69 -21.74 51.38
CA LEU A 63 -19.42 -20.49 52.07
C LEU A 63 -18.17 -19.82 51.46
N PRO A 64 -18.18 -18.48 51.31
CA PRO A 64 -17.00 -17.75 50.86
C PRO A 64 -15.88 -17.85 51.90
N ASP A 65 -14.63 -17.83 51.40
CA ASP A 65 -13.44 -17.98 52.24
C ASP A 65 -13.42 -16.95 53.37
N GLY A 66 -13.27 -17.44 54.61
CA GLY A 66 -13.25 -16.63 55.82
C GLY A 66 -14.60 -16.44 56.53
N SER A 67 -15.72 -16.94 55.97
CA SER A 67 -17.04 -16.89 56.64
C SER A 67 -17.31 -18.12 57.52
N ALA A 68 -17.70 -17.91 58.78
CA ALA A 68 -17.95 -19.02 59.73
C ALA A 68 -19.37 -19.61 59.64
N SER A 69 -20.31 -18.91 59.01
CA SER A 69 -21.71 -19.31 58.84
C SER A 69 -22.35 -18.60 57.64
N VAL A 70 -23.42 -19.15 57.06
CA VAL A 70 -24.19 -18.51 55.97
C VAL A 70 -24.68 -17.13 56.40
N SER A 71 -25.10 -16.98 57.65
CA SER A 71 -25.50 -15.68 58.20
C SER A 71 -24.35 -14.68 58.23
N ASP A 72 -23.15 -15.15 58.54
CA ASP A 72 -21.93 -14.32 58.58
C ASP A 72 -21.56 -13.82 57.18
N ALA A 73 -21.60 -14.72 56.18
CA ALA A 73 -21.39 -14.39 54.77
C ALA A 73 -22.43 -13.38 54.24
N ILE A 74 -23.70 -13.55 54.61
CA ILE A 74 -24.78 -12.62 54.21
C ILE A 74 -24.55 -11.24 54.85
N VAL A 75 -24.13 -11.18 56.12
CA VAL A 75 -23.87 -9.91 56.82
C VAL A 75 -22.67 -9.20 56.21
N THR A 76 -21.56 -9.89 55.99
CA THR A 76 -20.37 -9.29 55.34
C THR A 76 -20.67 -8.84 53.92
N HIS A 77 -21.39 -9.63 53.14
CA HIS A 77 -21.79 -9.23 51.79
C HIS A 77 -22.71 -8.00 51.80
N ARG A 78 -23.66 -7.95 52.74
CA ARG A 78 -24.53 -6.78 52.91
C ARG A 78 -23.75 -5.53 53.35
N GLU A 79 -22.72 -5.70 54.16
CA GLU A 79 -21.83 -4.62 54.58
C GLU A 79 -21.00 -4.10 53.40
N MET A 80 -20.44 -4.99 52.58
CA MET A 80 -19.77 -4.64 51.33
C MET A 80 -20.66 -3.86 50.36
N LEU A 81 -21.93 -4.26 50.22
CA LEU A 81 -22.89 -3.54 49.38
C LEU A 81 -23.33 -2.20 49.95
N ARG A 82 -23.16 -1.97 51.26
CA ARG A 82 -23.52 -0.70 51.91
C ARG A 82 -22.43 0.36 51.73
N ALA A 83 -21.18 -0.07 51.66
CA ALA A 83 -20.00 0.77 51.44
C ALA A 83 -19.12 0.20 50.30
N PRO A 84 -19.63 0.14 49.06
CA PRO A 84 -18.92 -0.47 47.94
C PRO A 84 -17.53 0.14 47.72
N GLN A 85 -17.39 1.45 47.95
CA GLN A 85 -16.14 2.19 47.76
C GLN A 85 -15.03 1.76 48.73
N GLU A 86 -15.38 1.43 49.98
CA GLU A 86 -14.41 0.97 51.00
C GLU A 86 -13.90 -0.45 50.70
N HIS A 87 -14.66 -1.22 49.93
CA HIS A 87 -14.33 -2.57 49.52
C HIS A 87 -13.85 -2.68 48.07
N GLY A 88 -13.54 -1.55 47.42
CA GLY A 88 -13.01 -1.51 46.06
C GLY A 88 -14.00 -1.96 44.98
N LEU A 89 -15.30 -2.02 45.30
CA LEU A 89 -16.37 -2.26 44.34
C LEU A 89 -16.66 -0.96 43.59
N ALA A 90 -16.81 -1.05 42.27
CA ALA A 90 -17.21 0.10 41.45
C ALA A 90 -18.58 0.61 41.91
N THR A 91 -18.68 1.91 42.12
CA THR A 91 -19.95 2.57 42.43
C THR A 91 -20.72 2.83 41.15
N GLU A 92 -22.02 3.07 41.29
CA GLU A 92 -22.86 3.53 40.18
C GLU A 92 -22.29 4.81 39.54
N GLN A 93 -21.72 5.71 40.36
CA GLN A 93 -21.09 6.93 39.88
C GLN A 93 -19.82 6.66 39.05
N ASP A 94 -19.01 5.68 39.45
CA ASP A 94 -17.83 5.27 38.67
C ASP A 94 -18.24 4.68 37.31
N VAL A 95 -19.32 3.87 37.31
CA VAL A 95 -19.87 3.30 36.08
C VAL A 95 -20.42 4.39 35.16
N THR A 96 -21.08 5.41 35.70
CA THR A 96 -21.55 6.55 34.89
C THR A 96 -20.38 7.37 34.34
N HIS A 97 -19.36 7.67 35.15
CA HIS A 97 -18.19 8.42 34.69
C HIS A 97 -17.39 7.66 33.62
N LEU A 98 -17.22 6.34 33.79
CA LEU A 98 -16.58 5.52 32.76
C LEU A 98 -17.41 5.46 31.48
N SER A 99 -18.73 5.38 31.59
CA SER A 99 -19.63 5.44 30.42
C SER A 99 -19.50 6.77 29.67
N GLU A 100 -19.53 7.89 30.38
CA GLU A 100 -19.32 9.24 29.80
C GLU A 100 -17.93 9.37 29.15
N ALA A 101 -16.89 8.83 29.81
CA ALA A 101 -15.53 8.85 29.26
C ALA A 101 -15.40 7.99 27.99
N ILE A 102 -16.06 6.82 27.95
CA ILE A 102 -16.11 5.96 26.77
C ILE A 102 -16.87 6.65 25.64
N GLU A 103 -18.00 7.29 25.93
CA GLU A 103 -18.76 8.05 24.94
C GLU A 103 -17.93 9.20 24.36
N SER A 104 -17.25 9.97 25.21
CA SER A 104 -16.36 11.05 24.78
C SER A 104 -15.18 10.52 23.95
N LEU A 105 -14.57 9.41 24.36
CA LEU A 105 -13.48 8.80 23.62
C LEU A 105 -13.96 8.27 22.26
N SER A 106 -15.15 7.66 22.22
CA SER A 106 -15.77 7.20 20.99
C SER A 106 -16.06 8.34 20.02
N ALA A 107 -16.52 9.49 20.54
CA ALA A 107 -16.72 10.69 19.73
C ALA A 107 -15.39 11.20 19.15
N ASN A 108 -14.34 11.30 19.97
CA ASN A 108 -13.01 11.74 19.52
C ASN A 108 -12.40 10.79 18.49
N ILE A 109 -12.57 9.47 18.66
CA ILE A 109 -12.12 8.46 17.69
C ILE A 109 -12.85 8.65 16.37
N SER A 110 -14.17 8.89 16.42
CA SER A 110 -14.96 9.14 15.21
C SER A 110 -14.49 10.40 14.47
N GLU A 111 -14.22 11.49 15.20
CA GLU A 111 -13.70 12.74 14.63
C GLU A 111 -12.32 12.55 14.01
N THR A 112 -11.40 11.90 14.74
CA THR A 112 -10.05 11.60 14.25
C THR A 112 -10.08 10.73 12.97
N ASN A 113 -10.99 9.75 12.91
CA ASN A 113 -11.15 8.92 11.71
C ASN A 113 -11.65 9.76 10.53
N GLN A 114 -12.59 10.69 10.76
CA GLN A 114 -13.05 11.59 9.70
C GLN A 114 -11.91 12.47 9.17
N GLU A 115 -11.12 13.09 10.06
CA GLU A 115 -9.96 13.91 9.66
C GLU A 115 -8.93 13.10 8.88
N HIS A 116 -8.71 11.84 9.28
CA HIS A 116 -7.81 10.94 8.59
C HIS A 116 -8.33 10.55 7.20
N ASP A 117 -9.63 10.30 7.03
CA ASP A 117 -10.24 10.04 5.73
C ASP A 117 -10.19 11.26 4.82
N GLU A 118 -10.40 12.47 5.37
CA GLU A 118 -10.23 13.73 4.64
C GLU A 118 -8.76 13.92 4.20
N SER A 119 -7.81 13.64 5.09
CA SER A 119 -6.38 13.72 4.80
C SER A 119 -5.96 12.72 3.72
N ARG A 120 -6.48 11.48 3.77
CA ARG A 120 -6.27 10.49 2.71
C ARG A 120 -6.79 10.98 1.37
N SER A 121 -8.01 11.50 1.33
CA SER A 121 -8.57 12.08 0.10
C SER A 121 -7.74 13.25 -0.44
N GLN A 122 -7.13 14.06 0.41
CA GLN A 122 -6.22 15.13 -0.02
C GLN A 122 -4.92 14.57 -0.58
N ILE A 123 -4.36 13.52 0.03
CA ILE A 123 -3.17 12.84 -0.47
C ILE A 123 -3.43 12.27 -1.87
N ASP A 124 -4.56 11.59 -2.08
CA ASP A 124 -4.92 11.03 -3.38
C ASP A 124 -4.99 12.13 -4.46
N LYS A 125 -5.65 13.26 -4.15
CA LYS A 125 -5.71 14.42 -5.07
C LYS A 125 -4.33 15.00 -5.38
N LEU A 126 -3.45 15.07 -4.39
CA LEU A 126 -2.08 15.56 -4.61
C LEU A 126 -1.27 14.58 -5.45
N GLN A 127 -1.47 13.27 -5.29
CA GLN A 127 -0.86 12.26 -6.15
C GLN A 127 -1.31 12.42 -7.61
N ASP A 128 -2.61 12.59 -7.86
CA ASP A 128 -3.14 12.85 -9.21
C ASP A 128 -2.49 14.09 -9.86
N VAL A 129 -2.35 15.18 -9.09
CA VAL A 129 -1.70 16.42 -9.57
C VAL A 129 -0.22 16.18 -9.90
N VAL A 130 0.50 15.42 -9.07
CA VAL A 130 1.91 15.10 -9.31
C VAL A 130 2.07 14.24 -10.56
N GLU A 131 1.20 13.25 -10.77
CA GLU A 131 1.20 12.44 -12.00
C GLU A 131 0.91 13.27 -13.24
N GLN A 132 -0.07 14.17 -13.17
CA GLN A 132 -0.37 15.10 -14.26
C GLN A 132 0.82 16.00 -14.59
N GLN A 133 1.47 16.58 -13.57
CA GLN A 133 2.63 17.44 -13.77
C GLN A 133 3.82 16.70 -14.36
N ARG A 134 4.06 15.45 -13.94
CA ARG A 134 5.09 14.59 -14.54
C ARG A 134 4.83 14.37 -16.03
N GLY A 135 3.59 14.04 -16.40
CA GLY A 135 3.21 13.90 -17.81
C GLY A 135 3.42 15.18 -18.63
N GLN A 136 3.12 16.35 -18.07
CA GLN A 136 3.37 17.64 -18.72
C GLN A 136 4.87 17.94 -18.90
N ILE A 137 5.69 17.55 -17.93
CA ILE A 137 7.15 17.72 -18.02
C ILE A 137 7.71 16.83 -19.14
N ASP A 138 7.26 15.59 -19.23
CA ASP A 138 7.70 14.66 -20.28
C ASP A 138 7.33 15.21 -21.67
N GLU A 139 6.10 15.69 -21.86
CA GLU A 139 5.67 16.32 -23.11
C GLU A 139 6.49 17.57 -23.47
N LEU A 140 6.81 18.42 -22.49
CA LEU A 140 7.66 19.58 -22.72
C LEU A 140 9.10 19.18 -23.08
N GLN A 141 9.63 18.09 -22.51
CA GLN A 141 10.95 17.58 -22.87
C GLN A 141 10.98 17.10 -24.32
N ASP A 142 9.95 16.37 -24.76
CA ASP A 142 9.81 15.94 -26.15
C ASP A 142 9.78 17.13 -27.13
N VAL A 143 9.03 18.19 -26.78
CA VAL A 143 8.98 19.42 -27.58
C VAL A 143 10.34 20.10 -27.66
N VAL A 144 11.08 20.18 -26.55
CA VAL A 144 12.43 20.76 -26.53
C VAL A 144 13.40 19.96 -27.39
N GLU A 145 13.34 18.63 -27.32
CA GLU A 145 14.17 17.76 -28.16
C GLU A 145 13.85 17.93 -29.65
N GLN A 146 12.57 18.02 -30.00
CA GLN A 146 12.14 18.30 -31.37
C GLN A 146 12.66 19.66 -31.88
N GLN A 147 12.53 20.71 -31.07
CA GLN A 147 13.02 22.04 -31.43
C GLN A 147 14.53 22.08 -31.60
N ARG A 148 15.27 21.37 -30.74
CA ARG A 148 16.72 21.23 -30.87
C ARG A 148 17.10 20.57 -32.19
N GLY A 149 16.42 19.49 -32.57
CA GLY A 149 16.63 18.87 -33.88
C GLY A 149 16.35 19.82 -35.04
N GLN A 150 15.29 20.62 -34.97
CA GLN A 150 14.99 21.64 -35.99
C GLN A 150 16.08 22.73 -36.09
N ILE A 151 16.67 23.12 -34.97
CA ILE A 151 17.79 24.09 -34.95
C ILE A 151 19.01 23.48 -35.63
N ASP A 152 19.37 22.24 -35.31
CA ASP A 152 20.51 21.54 -35.91
C ASP A 152 20.34 21.40 -37.44
N ASP A 153 19.12 21.08 -37.90
CA ASP A 153 18.78 21.03 -39.32
C ASP A 153 18.92 22.40 -40.00
N LEU A 154 18.43 23.46 -39.36
CA LEU A 154 18.55 24.83 -39.89
C LEU A 154 20.01 25.29 -39.95
N GLN A 155 20.81 25.00 -38.93
CA GLN A 155 22.25 25.28 -38.93
C GLN A 155 22.94 24.58 -40.10
N SER A 156 22.62 23.30 -40.33
CA SER A 156 23.15 22.55 -41.48
C SER A 156 22.75 23.16 -42.82
N VAL A 157 21.55 23.75 -42.94
CA VAL A 157 21.11 24.48 -44.13
C VAL A 157 21.91 25.78 -44.30
N VAL A 158 22.11 26.54 -43.23
CA VAL A 158 22.89 27.79 -43.24
C VAL A 158 24.34 27.52 -43.66
N GLU A 159 24.98 26.51 -43.08
CA GLU A 159 26.35 26.12 -43.45
C GLU A 159 26.47 25.76 -44.92
N ARG A 160 25.51 24.99 -45.44
CA ARG A 160 25.47 24.65 -46.88
C ARG A 160 25.32 25.90 -47.75
N GLN A 161 24.45 26.83 -47.37
CA GLN A 161 24.25 28.07 -48.11
C GLN A 161 25.49 28.96 -48.08
N HIS A 162 26.16 29.05 -46.93
CA HIS A 162 27.42 29.80 -46.80
C HIS A 162 28.49 29.23 -47.75
N GLY A 163 28.66 27.91 -47.79
CA GLY A 163 29.57 27.26 -48.74
C GLY A 163 29.20 27.51 -50.21
N GLN A 164 27.91 27.55 -50.54
CA GLN A 164 27.46 27.91 -51.90
C GLN A 164 27.77 29.38 -52.25
N ILE A 165 27.64 30.29 -51.28
CA ILE A 165 27.98 31.70 -51.45
C ILE A 165 29.49 31.83 -51.69
N ASP A 166 30.33 31.16 -50.89
CA ASP A 166 31.79 31.18 -51.06
C ASP A 166 32.20 30.69 -52.46
N GLU A 167 31.58 29.62 -52.94
CA GLU A 167 31.83 29.09 -54.29
C GLU A 167 31.42 30.10 -55.38
N LEU A 168 30.25 30.73 -55.25
CA LEU A 168 29.78 31.77 -56.16
C LEU A 168 30.70 33.00 -56.15
N GLN A 169 31.13 33.45 -54.97
CA GLN A 169 32.05 34.58 -54.82
C GLN A 169 33.40 34.29 -55.48
N SER A 170 33.93 33.07 -55.31
CA SER A 170 35.15 32.60 -55.96
C SER A 170 35.02 32.60 -57.49
N MET A 171 33.92 32.08 -58.02
CA MET A 171 33.65 32.10 -59.47
C MET A 171 33.55 33.52 -60.03
N VAL A 172 32.85 34.42 -59.34
CA VAL A 172 32.73 35.82 -59.75
C VAL A 172 34.08 36.54 -59.68
N SER A 173 34.86 36.33 -58.62
CA SER A 173 36.21 36.90 -58.50
C SER A 173 37.14 36.41 -59.64
N SER A 174 37.07 35.12 -59.98
CA SER A 174 37.79 34.58 -61.13
C SER A 174 37.37 35.24 -62.45
N LEU A 175 36.06 35.43 -62.66
CA LEU A 175 35.55 36.10 -63.87
C LEU A 175 35.98 37.56 -63.92
N ALA A 176 35.93 38.26 -62.79
CA ALA A 176 36.35 39.65 -62.67
C ALA A 176 37.84 39.81 -62.96
N GLY A 177 38.68 38.90 -62.45
CA GLY A 177 40.10 38.81 -62.77
C GLY A 177 40.38 38.59 -64.27
N ILE A 178 39.58 37.76 -64.95
CA ILE A 178 39.66 37.55 -66.41
C ILE A 178 39.27 38.83 -67.17
N LEU A 179 38.25 39.55 -66.69
CA LEU A 179 37.74 40.78 -67.31
C LEU A 179 38.55 42.04 -66.96
N GLY A 180 39.50 41.95 -66.03
CA GLY A 180 40.27 43.09 -65.53
C GLY A 180 39.44 44.06 -64.69
N THR A 181 38.33 43.59 -64.12
CA THR A 181 37.45 44.36 -63.22
C THR A 181 37.69 43.95 -61.78
N GLU A 182 37.62 44.87 -60.84
CA GLU A 182 37.76 44.58 -59.40
C GLU A 182 36.40 44.23 -58.78
N THR A 183 36.36 43.31 -57.83
CA THR A 183 35.14 42.91 -57.10
C THR A 183 35.41 43.01 -55.61
N GLU A 184 34.53 43.70 -54.89
CA GLU A 184 34.55 43.86 -53.43
C GLU A 184 33.33 43.15 -52.86
N TRP A 185 33.53 42.29 -51.86
CA TRP A 185 32.46 41.59 -51.15
C TRP A 185 32.33 42.18 -49.75
N ASP A 186 31.13 42.61 -49.41
CA ASP A 186 30.78 43.06 -48.06
C ASP A 186 30.06 41.91 -47.35
N THR A 187 30.65 41.40 -46.27
CA THR A 187 30.05 40.34 -45.46
C THR A 187 29.30 40.96 -44.29
N PHE A 188 28.08 40.49 -44.05
CA PHE A 188 27.36 40.76 -42.80
C PHE A 188 27.80 39.72 -41.76
N ASP A 189 29.06 39.78 -41.33
CA ASP A 189 29.51 39.04 -40.15
C ASP A 189 29.53 39.98 -38.93
N GLU A 190 28.80 39.57 -37.89
CA GLU A 190 28.77 40.11 -36.52
C GLU A 190 28.01 41.44 -36.25
N GLU A 191 26.78 41.32 -35.74
CA GLU A 191 26.28 42.09 -34.58
C GLU A 191 25.54 41.16 -33.60
#